data_AF-A0A5N5EIL1-F1
#
_entry.id   AF-A0A5N5EIL1-F1
#
_cell.length_a   1.000
_cell.length_b   1.000
_cell.length_c   1.000
_cell.angle_alpha   90.00
_cell.angle_beta   90.00
_cell.angle_gamma   90.00
#
_symmetry.space_group_name_H-M   'P 1'
#
loop_
_entity.id
_entity.type
_entity.pdbx_description
1 polymer ?
#
loop_
_entity_poly.entity_id
_entity_poly.type
_entity_poly.pdbx_seq_one_letter_code
_entity_poly.pdbx_strand_id
1 'polypeptide(L)' 'MARTEAEYVSPPAPVLLSSIPTGGGADVHVYRDSDGSLSSDCTGCGEYAWTLRVTTEFAQEHAASCLRRPRLRAA' A
#
# COMPACT_ATOMS: atom_id res chain seq x y z
N MET A 1 -4.26 28.30 31.08
CA MET A 1 -4.52 27.74 29.74
C MET A 1 -4.28 26.24 29.82
N ALA A 2 -5.34 25.43 29.79
CA ALA A 2 -5.23 23.98 29.87
C ALA A 2 -4.66 23.44 28.55
N ARG A 3 -3.63 22.59 28.63
CA ARG A 3 -3.16 21.80 27.49
C ARG A 3 -4.23 20.74 27.22
N THR A 4 -4.90 20.83 26.08
CA THR A 4 -5.68 19.71 25.57
C THR A 4 -4.70 18.59 25.26
N GLU A 5 -4.67 17.54 26.10
CA GLU A 5 -4.06 16.28 25.70
C GLU A 5 -4.87 15.76 24.51
N ALA A 6 -4.31 15.86 23.31
CA ALA A 6 -4.84 15.11 22.20
C ALA A 6 -4.52 13.64 22.49
N GLU A 7 -5.53 12.88 22.94
CA GLU A 7 -5.42 11.43 23.00
C GLU A 7 -5.10 10.92 21.59
N TYR A 8 -3.90 10.37 21.44
CA TYR A 8 -3.47 9.75 20.20
C TYR A 8 -4.25 8.45 20.03
N VAL A 9 -5.32 8.51 19.22
CA VAL A 9 -6.03 7.31 18.77
C VAL A 9 -5.30 6.79 17.54
N SER A 10 -4.71 5.60 17.65
CA SER A 10 -4.12 4.94 16.50
C SER A 10 -5.19 4.72 15.43
N PRO A 11 -4.97 5.14 14.18
CA PRO A 11 -5.90 4.85 13.10
C PRO A 11 -6.04 3.33 12.93
N PRO A 12 -7.20 2.86 12.44
CA PRO A 12 -7.38 1.45 12.11
C PRO A 12 -6.28 0.98 11.16
N ALA A 13 -5.79 -0.24 11.36
CA ALA A 13 -4.83 -0.84 10.44
C ALA A 13 -5.44 -0.94 9.02
N PRO A 14 -4.67 -0.65 7.95
CA PRO A 14 -5.12 -0.84 6.59
C PRO A 14 -5.52 -2.30 6.35
N VAL A 15 -6.62 -2.51 5.63
CA VAL A 15 -7.13 -3.86 5.33
C VAL A 15 -6.56 -4.32 4.00
N LEU A 16 -5.82 -5.43 3.99
CA LEU A 16 -5.35 -6.04 2.74
C LEU A 16 -6.55 -6.53 1.93
N LEU A 17 -6.72 -6.00 0.73
CA LEU A 17 -7.80 -6.38 -0.19
C LEU A 17 -7.35 -7.41 -1.22
N SER A 18 -6.15 -7.23 -1.79
CA SER A 18 -5.66 -8.05 -2.89
C SER A 18 -4.15 -7.98 -3.03
N SER A 19 -3.59 -8.93 -3.77
CA SER A 19 -2.18 -8.97 -4.18
C SER A 19 -2.11 -9.20 -5.69
N ILE A 20 -1.29 -8.40 -6.37
CA ILE A 20 -1.12 -8.46 -7.83
C ILE A 20 0.33 -8.84 -8.14
N PRO A 21 0.58 -9.96 -8.83
CA PRO A 21 1.93 -10.33 -9.22
C PRO A 21 2.45 -9.35 -10.28
N THR A 22 3.73 -8.99 -10.15
CA THR A 22 4.43 -8.09 -11.07
C THR A 22 5.25 -8.87 -12.09
N GLY A 23 5.58 -8.22 -13.22
CA GLY A 23 6.51 -8.80 -14.20
C GLY A 23 7.93 -9.04 -13.64
N GLY A 24 8.28 -8.37 -12.54
CA GLY A 24 9.55 -8.55 -11.83
C GLY A 24 9.58 -9.75 -10.89
N GLY A 25 8.48 -10.48 -10.69
CA GLY A 25 8.40 -11.59 -9.73
C GLY A 25 8.23 -11.14 -8.27
N ALA A 26 7.83 -9.88 -8.07
CA ALA A 26 7.35 -9.34 -6.80
C ALA A 26 5.82 -9.26 -6.79
N ASP A 27 5.24 -8.92 -5.64
CA ASP A 27 3.81 -8.66 -5.48
C ASP A 27 3.57 -7.19 -5.11
N VAL A 28 2.52 -6.61 -5.69
CA VAL A 28 1.90 -5.36 -5.23
C VAL A 28 0.72 -5.72 -4.33
N HIS A 29 0.81 -5.39 -3.06
CA HIS A 29 -0.29 -5.51 -2.11
C HIS A 29 -1.17 -4.28 -2.18
N VAL A 30 -2.48 -4.48 -2.19
CA VAL A 30 -3.48 -3.41 -2.23
C VAL A 30 -4.23 -3.38 -0.92
N TYR A 31 -4.30 -2.21 -0.30
CA TYR A 31 -4.95 -2.01 0.98
C TYR A 31 -6.10 -1.02 0.85
N ARG A 32 -7.08 -1.16 1.73
CA ARG A 32 -8.08 -0.14 2.02
C ARG A 32 -7.71 0.58 3.29
N ASP A 33 -7.55 1.88 3.20
CA ASP A 33 -7.27 2.74 4.33
C ASP A 33 -8.55 3.15 5.06
N SER A 34 -8.37 3.64 6.29
CA SER A 34 -9.49 4.01 7.18
C SER A 34 -10.36 5.16 6.65
N ASP A 35 -9.80 6.01 5.79
CA ASP A 35 -10.51 7.10 5.09
C ASP A 35 -11.25 6.62 3.82
N GLY A 36 -11.17 5.32 3.52
CA GLY A 36 -11.78 4.71 2.34
C GLY A 36 -10.93 4.79 1.08
N SER A 37 -9.75 5.43 1.14
CA SER A 37 -8.79 5.44 0.04
C SER A 37 -8.18 4.05 -0.18
N LEU A 38 -7.58 3.87 -1.36
CA LEU A 38 -6.82 2.66 -1.66
C LEU A 38 -5.34 3.01 -1.70
N SER A 39 -4.54 2.18 -1.06
CA SER A 39 -3.09 2.23 -1.12
C SER A 39 -2.53 0.94 -1.69
N SER A 40 -1.31 1.01 -2.19
CA SER A 40 -0.61 -0.13 -2.75
C SER A 40 0.89 -0.07 -2.44
N ASP A 41 1.47 -1.22 -2.13
CA ASP A 41 2.88 -1.40 -1.75
C ASP A 41 3.50 -2.50 -2.61
N CYS A 42 4.56 -2.19 -3.35
CA CYS A 42 5.31 -3.20 -4.12
C CYS A 42 6.43 -3.80 -3.26
N THR A 43 6.34 -5.10 -2.95
CA THR A 43 7.38 -5.87 -2.25
C THR A 43 8.71 -5.94 -3.00
N GLY A 44 8.69 -5.63 -4.30
CA GLY A 44 9.81 -5.62 -5.23
C GLY A 44 10.78 -4.46 -5.01
N CYS A 45 10.25 -3.26 -5.27
CA CYS A 45 10.98 -2.01 -5.24
C CYS A 45 10.80 -1.22 -3.94
N GLY A 46 9.83 -1.58 -3.10
CA GLY A 46 9.42 -0.79 -1.93
C GLY A 46 8.70 0.51 -2.31
N GLU A 47 8.17 0.60 -3.54
CA GLU A 47 7.36 1.75 -3.94
C GLU A 47 5.97 1.67 -3.33
N TYR A 48 5.52 2.82 -2.86
CA TYR A 48 4.21 3.01 -2.27
C TYR A 48 3.44 4.02 -3.10
N ALA A 49 2.17 3.72 -3.36
CA ALA A 49 1.30 4.59 -4.14
C ALA A 49 -0.13 4.52 -3.57
N TRP A 50 -0.84 5.65 -3.52
CA TRP A 50 -2.20 5.74 -3.01
C TRP A 50 -3.12 6.51 -3.97
N THR A 51 -4.43 6.27 -3.86
CA THR A 51 -5.44 6.90 -4.68
C THR A 51 -6.77 7.04 -3.94
N LEU A 52 -7.49 8.14 -4.22
CA LEU A 52 -8.89 8.30 -3.82
C LEU A 52 -9.86 7.61 -4.77
N ARG A 53 -9.39 7.20 -5.96
CA ARG A 53 -10.19 6.44 -6.91
C ARG A 53 -10.24 5.00 -6.41
N VAL A 54 -11.42 4.57 -5.94
CA VAL A 54 -11.63 3.22 -5.42
C VAL A 54 -11.76 2.20 -6.57
N THR A 55 -10.80 2.21 -7.49
CA THR A 55 -10.68 1.27 -8.60
C THR A 55 -9.36 0.51 -8.49
N THR A 56 -9.38 -0.77 -8.87
CA THR A 56 -8.19 -1.63 -8.85
C THR A 56 -7.22 -1.34 -10.00
N GLU A 57 -7.63 -0.55 -11.01
CA GLU A 57 -6.82 -0.19 -12.18
C GLU A 57 -5.50 0.48 -11.77
N PHE A 58 -5.54 1.38 -10.79
CA PHE A 58 -4.35 2.03 -10.26
C PHE A 58 -3.32 1.02 -9.72
N ALA A 59 -3.78 -0.02 -9.02
CA ALA A 59 -2.90 -1.06 -8.51
C ALA A 59 -2.35 -1.95 -9.63
N GLN A 60 -3.12 -2.15 -10.71
CA GLN A 60 -2.65 -2.85 -11.91
C GLN A 60 -1.58 -2.04 -12.64
N GLU A 61 -1.75 -0.73 -12.79
CA GLU A 61 -0.75 0.18 -13.37
C GLU A 61 0.54 0.20 -12.53
N HIS A 62 0.40 0.22 -11.19
CA HIS A 62 1.53 0.12 -10.28
C HIS A 62 2.26 -1.22 -10.45
N ALA A 63 1.53 -2.34 -10.51
CA ALA A 63 2.13 -3.66 -10.72
C ALA A 63 2.80 -3.80 -12.08
N ALA A 64 2.25 -3.20 -13.14
CA ALA A 64 2.84 -3.18 -14.48
C ALA A 64 4.13 -2.35 -14.53
N SER A 65 4.20 -1.27 -13.74
CA SER A 65 5.38 -0.41 -13.64
C SER A 65 6.48 -1.00 -12.76
N CYS A 66 6.11 -1.85 -11.78
CA CYS A 66 7.04 -2.50 -10.86
C CYS A 66 7.75 -3.68 -11.55
N LEU A 67 8.86 -3.43 -12.25
CA LEU A 67 9.66 -4.48 -12.93
C LEU A 67 10.84 -5.01 -12.09
N ARG A 68 11.03 -4.49 -10.87
CA ARG A 68 12.15 -4.90 -10.01
C ARG A 68 11.83 -6.21 -9.30
N ARG A 69 12.82 -7.11 -9.27
CA ARG A 69 12.77 -8.32 -8.44
C ARG A 69 12.69 -7.96 -6.95
N PRO A 70 11.98 -8.75 -6.13
CA PRO A 70 12.04 -8.63 -4.67
C PRO A 70 13.48 -8.59 -4.21
N ARG A 71 13.83 -7.55 -3.46
CA ARG A 71 15.02 -7.62 -2.61
C ARG A 71 14.68 -8.67 -1.55
N LEU A 72 15.31 -9.85 -1.64
CA LEU A 72 15.29 -10.81 -0.54
C LEU A 72 15.66 -10.04 0.72
N ARG A 73 14.70 -9.88 1.64
CA ARG A 73 14.96 -9.29 2.95
C ARG A 73 16.05 -10.16 3.57
N ALA A 74 17.24 -9.60 3.79
CA ALA A 74 18.29 -10.32 4.50
C ALA A 74 17.71 -10.76 5.85
N ALA A 75 17.79 -12.07 6.11
CA ALA A 75 17.25 -12.74 7.29
C ALA A 75 17.95 -12.27 8.57
#